data_AF-A0A7W9BH88-F1
#
_entry.id   AF-A0A7W9BH88-F1
#
_cell.length_a   1.000
_cell.length_b   1.000
_cell.length_c   1.000
_cell.angle_alpha   90.00
_cell.angle_beta   90.00
_cell.angle_gamma   90.00
#
_symmetry.space_group_name_H-M   'P 1'
#
loop_
_entity.id
_entity.type
_entity.pdbx_description
1 polymer ?
#
loop_
_entity_poly.entity_id
_entity_poly.type
_entity_poly.pdbx_seq_one_letter_code
_entity_poly.pdbx_strand_id
1 'polypeptide(L)'
;MLTTLLFATAATALAPAATAADVARCVITAANKLSASGHEPQIAARKAVEICEPEIAQYSAERDALVTKEAGYAPPASNSAQWRRAVTDGMEQMALRSIQAARNQR
;
A
#
# COMPACT_ATOMS: atom_id res chain seq x y z
N MET A 1 3.87 2.28 53.26
CA MET A 1 4.70 1.97 52.09
C MET A 1 3.76 1.69 50.93
N LEU A 2 3.63 2.63 50.00
CA LEU A 2 2.65 2.60 48.90
C LEU A 2 3.44 2.62 47.58
N THR A 3 3.54 1.48 46.91
CA THR A 3 4.15 1.36 45.58
C THR A 3 3.05 1.33 44.54
N THR A 4 2.71 2.50 44.00
CA THR A 4 1.90 2.65 42.80
C THR A 4 2.73 2.18 41.60
N LEU A 5 2.50 0.95 41.16
CA LEU A 5 2.98 0.49 39.86
C LEU A 5 2.12 1.15 38.78
N LEU A 6 2.53 2.33 38.30
CA LEU A 6 2.08 2.82 37.01
C LEU A 6 2.73 1.94 35.94
N PHE A 7 2.02 0.92 35.47
CA PHE A 7 2.33 0.27 34.20
C PHE A 7 2.07 1.30 33.10
N ALA A 8 3.15 1.92 32.63
CA ALA A 8 3.15 2.75 31.45
C ALA A 8 2.62 1.92 30.27
N THR A 9 1.47 2.34 29.76
CA THR A 9 0.90 1.98 28.47
C THR A 9 1.96 2.09 27.38
N ALA A 10 2.60 0.97 27.04
CA ALA A 10 3.04 0.73 25.69
C ALA A 10 1.81 0.24 24.91
N ALA A 11 0.87 1.16 24.66
CA ALA A 11 0.04 1.02 23.48
C ALA A 11 1.04 1.17 22.32
N THR A 12 1.65 0.06 21.90
CA THR A 12 2.10 -0.06 20.53
C THR A 12 0.85 0.28 19.73
N ALA A 13 0.78 1.50 19.23
CA ALA A 13 -0.23 1.88 18.27
C ALA A 13 -0.05 0.84 17.17
N LEU A 14 -0.93 -0.16 17.15
CA LEU A 14 -1.10 -1.03 16.02
C LEU A 14 -1.51 -0.07 14.91
N ALA A 15 -0.52 0.46 14.20
CA ALA A 15 -0.75 0.96 12.87
C ALA A 15 -1.51 -0.19 12.19
N PRO A 16 -2.73 0.06 11.68
CA PRO A 16 -3.48 -1.00 11.02
C PRO A 16 -2.55 -1.62 9.99
N ALA A 17 -2.53 -2.95 9.97
CA ALA A 17 -1.81 -3.70 8.95
C ALA A 17 -2.17 -3.09 7.59
N ALA A 18 -1.17 -2.66 6.81
CA ALA A 18 -1.42 -1.94 5.56
C ALA A 18 -2.17 -2.86 4.61
N THR A 19 -3.46 -2.61 4.43
CA THR A 19 -4.31 -3.47 3.61
C THR A 19 -4.15 -3.13 2.13
N ALA A 20 -4.54 -4.04 1.26
CA ALA A 20 -4.67 -3.75 -0.16
C ALA A 20 -5.56 -2.51 -0.43
N ALA A 21 -6.54 -2.26 0.44
CA ALA A 21 -7.41 -1.09 0.36
C ALA A 21 -6.67 0.21 0.69
N ASP A 22 -5.75 0.19 1.67
CA ASP A 22 -4.93 1.36 2.02
C ASP A 22 -3.97 1.72 0.89
N VAL A 23 -3.30 0.72 0.32
CA VAL A 23 -2.44 0.88 -0.86
C VAL A 23 -3.22 1.47 -2.03
N ALA A 24 -4.39 0.88 -2.35
CA ALA A 24 -5.24 1.38 -3.44
C ALA A 24 -5.69 2.82 -3.18
N ARG A 25 -6.05 3.16 -1.94
CA ARG A 25 -6.49 4.50 -1.56
C ARG A 25 -5.37 5.52 -1.69
N CYS A 26 -4.15 5.19 -1.26
CA CYS A 26 -2.98 6.04 -1.47
C CYS A 26 -2.78 6.30 -2.96
N VAL A 27 -2.67 5.23 -3.76
CA VAL A 27 -2.34 5.30 -5.18
C VAL A 27 -3.40 6.07 -5.97
N ILE A 28 -4.69 5.79 -5.75
CA ILE A 28 -5.79 6.52 -6.40
C ILE A 28 -5.77 8.00 -6.01
N THR A 29 -5.56 8.31 -4.73
CA THR A 29 -5.57 9.70 -4.25
C THR A 29 -4.39 10.48 -4.84
N ALA A 30 -3.19 9.89 -4.82
CA ALA A 30 -1.99 10.50 -5.38
C ALA A 30 -2.11 10.68 -6.90
N ALA A 31 -2.61 9.66 -7.62
CA ALA A 31 -2.79 9.69 -9.07
C ALA A 31 -3.77 10.79 -9.50
N ASN A 32 -4.91 10.92 -8.81
CA ASN A 32 -5.87 11.98 -9.11
C ASN A 32 -5.33 13.38 -8.81
N LYS A 33 -4.60 13.56 -7.70
CA LYS A 33 -3.92 14.84 -7.40
C LYS A 33 -2.91 15.20 -8.49
N LEU A 34 -2.07 14.25 -8.90
CA LEU A 34 -1.08 14.48 -9.96
C LEU A 34 -1.75 14.80 -11.30
N SER A 35 -2.81 14.07 -11.68
CA SER A 35 -3.57 14.39 -12.90
C SER A 35 -4.25 15.76 -12.82
N ALA A 36 -4.73 16.18 -11.65
CA ALA A 36 -5.33 17.51 -11.47
C ALA A 36 -4.29 18.63 -11.60
N SER A 37 -3.03 18.37 -11.24
CA SER A 37 -1.89 19.28 -11.45
C SER A 37 -1.40 19.33 -12.90
N GLY A 38 -2.04 18.63 -13.84
CA GLY A 38 -1.71 18.67 -15.26
C GLY A 38 -0.75 17.58 -15.74
N HIS A 39 -0.40 16.59 -14.91
CA HIS A 39 0.34 15.43 -15.38
C HIS A 39 -0.51 14.56 -16.33
N GLU A 40 0.14 13.97 -17.34
CA GLU A 40 -0.49 12.93 -18.16
C GLU A 40 -0.94 11.75 -17.29
N PRO A 41 -2.06 11.07 -17.62
CA PRO A 41 -2.60 9.98 -16.80
C PRO A 41 -1.58 8.89 -16.49
N GLN A 42 -0.80 8.51 -17.50
CA GLN A 42 0.23 7.47 -17.44
C GLN A 42 1.35 7.86 -16.48
N ILE A 43 1.82 9.11 -16.59
CA ILE A 43 2.86 9.65 -15.71
C ILE A 43 2.32 9.81 -14.28
N ALA A 44 1.08 10.27 -14.12
CA ALA A 44 0.44 10.46 -12.84
C ALA A 44 0.24 9.14 -12.09
N ALA A 45 -0.19 8.08 -12.78
CA ALA A 45 -0.37 6.75 -12.18
C ALA A 45 0.97 6.14 -11.75
N ARG A 46 2.00 6.18 -12.61
CA ARG A 46 3.31 5.64 -12.28
C ARG A 46 3.96 6.38 -11.09
N LYS A 47 3.91 7.71 -11.10
CA LYS A 47 4.40 8.52 -9.97
C LYS A 47 3.59 8.30 -8.69
N ALA A 48 2.29 8.05 -8.79
CA ALA A 48 1.48 7.72 -7.62
C ALA A 48 1.92 6.41 -6.97
N VAL A 49 2.27 5.42 -7.79
CA VAL A 49 2.82 4.14 -7.30
C VAL A 49 4.19 4.32 -6.65
N GLU A 50 5.06 5.16 -7.23
CA GLU A 50 6.35 5.53 -6.61
C GLU A 50 6.15 6.22 -5.25
N ILE A 51 5.18 7.13 -5.14
CA ILE A 51 4.85 7.82 -3.88
C ILE A 51 4.35 6.84 -2.82
N CYS A 52 3.55 5.85 -3.21
CA CYS A 52 2.94 4.85 -2.32
C CYS A 52 3.76 3.54 -2.23
N GLU A 53 5.02 3.55 -2.69
CA GLU A 53 5.93 2.41 -2.54
C GLU A 53 6.06 1.92 -1.08
N PRO A 54 6.14 2.78 -0.04
CA PRO A 54 6.22 2.29 1.33
C PRO A 54 4.99 1.48 1.75
N GLU A 55 3.77 1.88 1.36
CA GLU A 55 2.56 1.10 1.62
C GLU A 55 2.57 -0.24 0.86
N ILE A 56 3.04 -0.26 -0.39
CA ILE A 56 3.17 -1.49 -1.18
C ILE A 56 4.18 -2.45 -0.53
N ALA A 57 5.30 -1.91 -0.02
CA ALA A 57 6.33 -2.68 0.65
C ALA A 57 5.81 -3.30 1.96
N GLN A 58 5.08 -2.51 2.77
CA GLN A 58 4.46 -2.99 4.00
C GLN A 58 3.42 -4.07 3.72
N TYR A 59 2.51 -3.84 2.77
CA TYR A 59 1.51 -4.82 2.36
C TYR A 59 2.15 -6.14 1.87
N SER A 60 3.27 -6.04 1.14
CA SER A 60 4.05 -7.22 0.72
C SER A 60 4.63 -7.99 1.90
N ALA A 61 5.21 -7.29 2.86
CA ALA A 61 5.82 -7.92 4.04
C ALA A 61 4.77 -8.61 4.91
N GLU A 62 3.60 -8.00 5.08
CA GLU A 62 2.48 -8.58 5.82
C GLU A 62 1.93 -9.82 5.12
N ARG A 63 1.79 -9.79 3.80
CA ARG A 63 1.41 -10.97 3.02
C ARG A 63 2.41 -12.10 3.22
N ASP A 64 3.71 -11.82 3.17
CA ASP A 64 4.73 -12.85 3.34
C ASP A 64 4.75 -13.41 4.77
N ALA A 65 4.50 -12.57 5.77
CA ALA A 65 4.31 -13.00 7.16
C ALA A 65 3.08 -13.91 7.31
N LEU A 66 1.96 -13.57 6.67
CA LEU A 66 0.75 -14.41 6.65
C LEU A 66 1.02 -15.74 5.96
N VAL A 67 1.68 -15.74 4.81
CA VAL A 67 2.00 -16.98 4.09
C VAL A 67 2.95 -17.85 4.89
N THR A 68 3.94 -17.26 5.56
CA THR A 68 4.85 -18.02 6.44
C THR A 68 4.08 -18.66 7.61
N LYS A 69 3.14 -17.93 8.20
CA LYS A 69 2.29 -18.42 9.30
C LYS A 69 1.36 -19.55 8.86
N GLU A 70 0.71 -19.42 7.71
CA GLU A 70 -0.28 -20.38 7.21
C GLU A 70 0.37 -21.62 6.56
N ALA A 71 1.42 -21.41 5.77
CA ALA A 71 2.07 -22.48 5.02
C ALA A 71 3.16 -23.20 5.83
N GLY A 72 3.62 -22.62 6.94
CA GLY A 72 4.70 -23.17 7.77
C GLY A 72 6.09 -23.06 7.14
N TYR A 73 6.23 -22.37 6.00
CA TYR A 73 7.51 -22.09 5.35
C TYR A 73 7.51 -20.67 4.76
N ALA A 74 8.68 -20.03 4.76
CA ALA A 74 8.83 -18.71 4.16
C ALA A 74 8.77 -18.80 2.62
N PRO A 75 8.00 -17.94 1.93
CA PRO A 75 7.99 -17.91 0.48
C PRO A 75 9.39 -17.58 -0.06
N PRO A 76 9.83 -18.19 -1.17
CA PRO A 76 11.09 -17.83 -1.79
C PRO A 76 11.06 -16.37 -2.24
N ALA A 77 12.18 -15.66 -2.10
CA ALA A 77 12.28 -14.23 -2.41
C ALA A 77 11.82 -13.88 -3.84
N SER A 78 12.01 -14.81 -4.79
CA SER A 78 11.54 -14.67 -6.17
C SER A 78 10.00 -14.59 -6.29
N ASN A 79 9.26 -15.28 -5.42
CA ASN A 79 7.79 -15.23 -5.39
C ASN A 79 7.31 -13.94 -4.74
N SER A 80 7.94 -13.51 -3.64
CA SER A 80 7.64 -12.23 -2.99
C SER A 80 7.88 -11.04 -3.93
N ALA A 81 8.99 -11.06 -4.67
CA ALA A 81 9.30 -10.02 -5.67
C ALA A 81 8.33 -10.03 -6.85
N GLN A 82 7.96 -11.21 -7.37
CA GLN A 82 6.94 -11.32 -8.42
C GLN A 82 5.58 -10.81 -7.94
N TRP A 83 5.18 -11.16 -6.73
CA TRP A 83 3.92 -10.71 -6.15
C TRP A 83 3.91 -9.19 -5.96
N ARG A 84 4.99 -8.61 -5.43
CA ARG A 84 5.11 -7.16 -5.26
C ARG A 84 4.97 -6.45 -6.60
N ARG A 85 5.63 -6.93 -7.67
CA ARG A 85 5.47 -6.39 -9.02
C ARG A 85 4.02 -6.49 -9.52
N ALA A 86 3.37 -7.63 -9.36
CA ALA A 86 1.98 -7.79 -9.76
C ALA A 86 1.04 -6.83 -9.03
N VAL A 87 1.30 -6.54 -7.74
CA VAL A 87 0.57 -5.52 -6.98
C VAL A 87 0.86 -4.13 -7.53
N THR A 88 2.13 -3.77 -7.73
CA THR A 88 2.55 -2.49 -8.34
C THR A 88 1.84 -2.26 -9.68
N ASP A 89 1.89 -3.23 -10.58
CA ASP A 89 1.27 -3.16 -11.92
C ASP A 89 -0.27 -3.04 -11.81
N GLY A 90 -0.89 -3.79 -10.90
CA GLY A 90 -2.32 -3.73 -10.64
C GLY A 90 -2.77 -2.37 -10.09
N MET A 91 -1.98 -1.79 -9.18
CA MET A 91 -2.25 -0.46 -8.61
C MET A 91 -2.05 0.65 -9.64
N GLU A 92 -1.05 0.56 -10.51
CA GLU A 92 -0.88 1.48 -11.63
C GLU A 92 -2.10 1.47 -12.55
N GLN A 93 -2.55 0.28 -12.97
CA GLN A 93 -3.76 0.14 -13.80
C GLN A 93 -5.01 0.68 -13.11
N MET A 94 -5.15 0.46 -11.80
CA MET A 94 -6.26 0.99 -11.01
C MET A 94 -6.24 2.53 -10.96
N ALA A 95 -5.06 3.12 -10.72
CA ALA A 95 -4.87 4.57 -10.76
C ALA A 95 -5.26 5.14 -12.13
N LEU A 96 -4.82 4.51 -13.23
CA LEU A 96 -5.14 4.95 -14.59
C LEU A 96 -6.65 4.98 -14.83
N ARG A 97 -7.34 3.89 -14.48
CA ARG A 97 -8.80 3.82 -14.62
C ARG A 97 -9.50 4.87 -13.77
N SER A 98 -8.99 5.14 -12.57
CA SER A 98 -9.56 6.17 -11.69
C SER A 98 -9.44 7.58 -12.28
N ILE A 99 -8.28 7.90 -12.86
CA ILE A 99 -8.05 9.19 -13.54
C ILE A 99 -8.98 9.32 -14.75
N GLN A 100 -9.10 8.26 -15.56
CA GLN A 100 -9.99 8.25 -16.73
C GLN A 100 -11.46 8.45 -16.32
N ALA A 101 -11.91 7.75 -15.27
CA ALA A 101 -13.25 7.90 -14.73
C ALA A 101 -13.50 9.34 -14.25
N ALA A 102 -12.54 9.95 -13.55
CA ALA A 102 -12.65 11.33 -13.09
C ALA A 102 -12.69 12.36 -14.24
N ARG A 103 -12.02 12.08 -15.37
CA ARG A 103 -12.05 12.94 -16.56
C ARG A 103 -13.38 12.84 -17.30
N ASN A 104 -13.98 11.66 -17.39
CA ASN A 104 -15.27 11.45 -18.07
C ASN A 104 -16.47 12.04 -17.32
N GLN A 105 -16.30 12.41 -16.05
CA GLN A 105 -17.33 13.04 -15.22
C GLN A 105 -17.28 14.59 -15.25
N ARG A 106 -16.32 15.18 -15.98
CA ARG A 106 -16.19 16.63 -16.17
C ARG A 106 -16.69 17.03 -17.56
#